data_AF-H2ZZM2-F1
#
_entry.id   AF-H2ZZM2-F1
#
_cell.length_a   1.000
_cell.length_b   1.000
_cell.length_c   1.000
_cell.angle_alpha   90.00
_cell.angle_beta   90.00
_cell.angle_gamma   90.00
#
_symmetry.space_group_name_H-M   'P 1'
#
loop_
_entity.id
_entity.type
_entity.pdbx_description
1 polymer ?
#
loop_
_entity_poly.entity_id
_entity_poly.type
_entity_poly.pdbx_seq_one_letter_code
_entity_poly.pdbx_strand_id
1 'polypeptide(L)'
;FSLQANALSVKSCSSSSPFPKHPGTEDCCTKEGLQRKLCLAALHHSLDEFPAYVEPSNEELCQSFKEDPQLFSDMYLYEFSRTYLSAPLGLLVNATNGYLKMIASCCNAKNTNICFLGERLQLKNILLFTRFVHHVCLRYTYYGLETFKARSMIYYCQKMPVANFDEILPAVDHFIQALSKCCSKLDGDCLLKELTAYKEKVCTGTTLPAKQERLAECCKKQTEEALSCMHLMEQADPPELPELQEPSNDQLCTGDQLVISKFVFELSRRNTKLPPVVLTKIYDGFLKMINGCCSAVDSNACFNTKRPQLKREMEQYISKVNEVCLEYKKYDFTDYKKRVAEQFKEKLPTATPEELETRIEERTHFASTCCSQQAPTIYCGKMYSAFFCNVL
;
A
#
# COMPACT_ATOMS: atom_id res chain seq x y z
N PHE A 1 21.00 -29.69 -12.63
CA PHE A 1 20.40 -28.47 -13.20
C PHE A 1 19.95 -28.77 -14.63
N SER A 2 18.68 -28.54 -14.99
CA SER A 2 18.17 -29.03 -16.29
C SER A 2 18.66 -28.17 -17.47
N LEU A 3 19.04 -28.83 -18.56
CA LEU A 3 19.40 -28.20 -19.84
C LEU A 3 18.26 -27.32 -20.38
N GLN A 4 17.01 -27.69 -20.09
CA GLN A 4 15.80 -26.98 -20.51
C GLN A 4 15.66 -25.60 -19.86
N ALA A 5 15.95 -25.46 -18.56
CA ALA A 5 15.92 -24.15 -17.90
C ALA A 5 16.93 -23.18 -18.54
N ASN A 6 18.08 -23.71 -18.95
CA ASN A 6 19.11 -22.95 -19.64
C ASN A 6 18.65 -22.47 -21.02
N ALA A 7 18.00 -23.35 -21.79
CA ALA A 7 17.43 -23.00 -23.09
C ALA A 7 16.35 -21.91 -22.98
N LEU A 8 15.51 -21.95 -21.94
CA LEU A 8 14.51 -20.92 -21.67
C LEU A 8 15.14 -19.57 -21.35
N SER A 9 16.16 -19.52 -20.48
CA SER A 9 16.89 -18.28 -20.17
C SER A 9 17.62 -17.69 -21.38
N VAL A 10 18.11 -18.53 -22.30
CA VAL A 10 18.70 -18.04 -23.57
C VAL A 10 17.60 -17.49 -24.47
N LYS A 11 16.47 -18.20 -24.58
CA LYS A 11 15.33 -17.76 -25.39
C LYS A 11 14.69 -16.46 -24.87
N SER A 12 14.65 -16.22 -23.56
CA SER A 12 14.16 -14.96 -22.98
C SER A 12 15.02 -13.76 -23.36
N CYS A 13 16.30 -13.98 -23.67
CA CYS A 13 17.24 -12.94 -24.10
C CYS A 13 17.21 -12.63 -25.60
N SER A 14 16.45 -13.40 -26.40
CA SER A 14 16.30 -13.09 -27.82
C SER A 14 15.57 -11.77 -28.04
N SER A 15 15.95 -11.02 -29.09
CA SER A 15 15.19 -9.86 -29.57
C SER A 15 13.78 -10.25 -30.02
N SER A 16 13.63 -11.46 -30.59
CA SER A 16 12.37 -12.05 -31.01
C SER A 16 11.68 -12.90 -29.94
N SER A 17 12.06 -12.73 -28.65
CA SER A 17 11.50 -13.55 -27.59
C SER A 17 9.99 -13.33 -27.46
N PRO A 18 9.17 -14.40 -27.47
CA PRO A 18 7.73 -14.27 -27.24
C PRO A 18 7.39 -14.13 -25.74
N PHE A 19 8.40 -14.18 -24.86
CA PHE A 19 8.20 -14.15 -23.41
C PHE A 19 8.10 -12.71 -22.90
N PRO A 20 7.25 -12.46 -21.89
CA PRO A 20 7.25 -11.18 -21.18
C PRO A 20 8.62 -10.96 -20.53
N LYS A 21 9.07 -9.70 -20.52
CA LYS A 21 10.37 -9.30 -19.96
C LYS A 21 10.16 -8.46 -18.71
N HIS A 22 11.01 -8.67 -17.71
CA HIS A 22 11.11 -7.75 -16.57
C HIS A 22 11.97 -6.53 -16.94
N PRO A 23 11.73 -5.35 -16.35
CA PRO A 23 12.69 -4.25 -16.40
C PRO A 23 14.10 -4.73 -16.01
N GLY A 24 15.13 -4.37 -16.78
CA GLY A 24 16.51 -4.84 -16.57
C GLY A 24 16.85 -6.20 -17.18
N THR A 25 15.90 -6.86 -17.88
CA THR A 25 16.18 -8.12 -18.60
C THR A 25 17.30 -7.95 -19.62
N GLU A 26 17.32 -6.84 -20.36
CA GLU A 26 18.34 -6.56 -21.37
C GLU A 26 19.74 -6.48 -20.75
N ASP A 27 19.88 -5.77 -19.63
CA ASP A 27 21.14 -5.68 -18.87
C ASP A 27 21.60 -7.06 -18.39
N CYS A 28 20.70 -7.89 -17.89
CA CYS A 28 21.02 -9.26 -17.50
C CYS A 28 21.44 -10.13 -18.68
N CYS A 29 20.85 -9.91 -19.86
CA CYS A 29 21.14 -10.67 -21.07
C CYS A 29 22.52 -10.36 -21.67
N THR A 30 23.14 -9.24 -21.31
CA THR A 30 24.56 -8.95 -21.64
C THR A 30 25.55 -9.86 -20.89
N LYS A 31 25.13 -10.45 -19.77
CA LYS A 31 25.96 -11.35 -18.95
C LYS A 31 25.93 -12.76 -19.55
N GLU A 32 26.81 -13.65 -19.08
CA GLU A 32 26.89 -15.04 -19.55
C GLU A 32 26.73 -16.07 -18.43
N GLY A 33 26.46 -17.33 -18.82
CA GLY A 33 26.49 -18.49 -17.94
C GLY A 33 25.68 -18.33 -16.63
N LEU A 34 26.35 -18.57 -15.50
CA LEU A 34 25.75 -18.46 -14.17
C LEU A 34 25.37 -17.01 -13.82
N GLN A 35 26.14 -16.03 -14.27
CA GLN A 35 25.90 -14.62 -13.94
C GLN A 35 24.61 -14.12 -14.58
N ARG A 36 24.33 -14.51 -15.83
CA ARG A 36 23.04 -14.25 -16.50
C ARG A 36 21.88 -14.85 -15.70
N LYS A 37 22.00 -16.12 -15.31
CA LYS A 37 20.95 -16.81 -14.55
C LYS A 37 20.63 -16.13 -13.23
N LEU A 38 21.66 -15.82 -12.46
CA LEU A 38 21.49 -15.15 -11.17
C LEU A 38 20.91 -13.74 -11.35
N CYS A 39 21.34 -13.01 -12.37
CA CYS A 39 20.79 -11.70 -12.70
C CYS A 39 19.30 -11.80 -13.07
N LEU A 40 18.93 -12.67 -14.01
CA LEU A 40 17.54 -12.88 -14.42
C LEU A 40 16.66 -13.34 -13.26
N ALA A 41 17.17 -14.21 -12.38
CA ALA A 41 16.45 -14.68 -11.19
C ALA A 41 16.28 -13.60 -10.11
N ALA A 42 17.13 -12.57 -10.11
CA ALA A 42 17.05 -11.43 -9.20
C ALA A 42 16.17 -10.29 -9.74
N LEU A 43 15.69 -10.39 -10.98
CA LEU A 43 14.77 -9.39 -11.53
C LEU A 43 13.43 -9.48 -10.81
N HIS A 44 12.88 -8.30 -10.50
CA HIS A 44 11.56 -8.16 -9.92
C HIS A 44 10.58 -7.65 -10.97
N HIS A 45 9.32 -8.05 -10.84
CA HIS A 45 8.24 -7.52 -11.67
C HIS A 45 8.04 -6.03 -11.42
N SER A 46 7.45 -5.32 -12.39
CA SER A 46 6.98 -3.95 -12.17
C SER A 46 5.96 -3.94 -11.05
N LEU A 47 6.02 -2.89 -10.23
CA LEU A 47 5.07 -2.68 -9.15
C LEU A 47 3.89 -1.93 -9.75
N ASP A 48 2.82 -2.67 -10.03
CA ASP A 48 1.55 -2.06 -10.43
C ASP A 48 0.63 -2.00 -9.20
N GLU A 49 0.34 -0.79 -8.74
CA GLU A 49 -0.67 -0.56 -7.70
C GLU A 49 -2.05 -0.22 -8.29
N PHE A 50 -2.17 -0.17 -9.63
CA PHE A 50 -3.38 0.22 -10.36
C PHE A 50 -3.92 -0.96 -11.18
N PRO A 51 -4.71 -1.85 -10.55
CA PRO A 51 -5.31 -2.96 -11.27
C PRO A 51 -6.20 -2.42 -12.41
N ALA A 52 -5.89 -2.82 -13.65
CA ALA A 52 -6.63 -2.39 -14.83
C ALA A 52 -7.80 -3.32 -15.21
N TYR A 53 -7.91 -4.47 -14.55
CA TYR A 53 -8.97 -5.43 -14.86
C TYR A 53 -10.35 -4.87 -14.49
N VAL A 54 -11.21 -4.78 -15.51
CA VAL A 54 -12.64 -4.48 -15.36
C VAL A 54 -13.39 -5.72 -15.79
N GLU A 55 -14.22 -6.25 -14.90
CA GLU A 55 -15.06 -7.41 -15.20
C GLU A 55 -16.12 -7.01 -16.26
N PRO A 56 -16.22 -7.75 -17.39
CA PRO A 56 -17.26 -7.53 -18.38
C PRO A 56 -18.69 -7.75 -17.82
N SER A 57 -19.70 -7.37 -18.61
CA SER A 57 -21.10 -7.68 -18.29
C SER A 57 -21.35 -9.18 -18.23
N ASN A 58 -22.44 -9.58 -17.55
CA ASN A 58 -22.83 -10.99 -17.44
C ASN A 58 -23.04 -11.62 -18.82
N GLU A 59 -23.59 -10.85 -19.76
CA GLU A 59 -23.82 -11.25 -21.14
C GLU A 59 -22.50 -11.51 -21.88
N GLU A 60 -21.54 -10.57 -21.82
CA GLU A 60 -20.22 -10.70 -22.44
C GLU A 60 -19.42 -11.86 -21.86
N LEU A 61 -19.47 -12.03 -20.52
CA LEU A 61 -18.84 -13.15 -19.83
C LEU A 61 -19.37 -14.48 -20.33
N CYS A 62 -20.69 -14.63 -20.41
CA CYS A 62 -21.30 -15.87 -20.85
C CYS A 62 -21.16 -16.12 -22.35
N GLN A 63 -21.10 -15.07 -23.16
CA GLN A 63 -20.79 -15.20 -24.57
C GLN A 63 -19.37 -15.75 -24.75
N SER A 64 -18.37 -15.08 -24.17
CA SER A 64 -16.97 -15.50 -24.28
C SER A 64 -16.74 -16.91 -23.72
N PHE A 65 -17.37 -17.25 -22.58
CA PHE A 65 -17.29 -18.59 -22.01
C PHE A 65 -17.93 -19.67 -22.89
N LYS A 66 -19.02 -19.36 -23.63
CA LYS A 66 -19.65 -20.31 -24.56
C LYS A 66 -18.84 -20.51 -25.83
N GLU A 67 -18.15 -19.47 -26.30
CA GLU A 67 -17.31 -19.52 -27.50
C GLU A 67 -16.10 -20.44 -27.29
N ASP A 68 -15.36 -20.24 -26.19
CA ASP A 68 -14.25 -21.11 -25.81
C ASP A 68 -14.05 -21.12 -24.28
N PRO A 69 -14.62 -22.13 -23.57
CA PRO A 69 -14.49 -22.24 -22.12
C PRO A 69 -13.05 -22.35 -21.62
N GLN A 70 -12.16 -22.97 -22.40
CA GLN A 70 -10.77 -23.20 -22.01
C GLN A 70 -9.98 -21.89 -22.15
N LEU A 71 -10.08 -21.23 -23.31
CA LEU A 71 -9.45 -19.93 -23.52
C LEU A 71 -9.95 -18.89 -22.52
N PHE A 72 -11.25 -18.85 -22.24
CA PHE A 72 -11.81 -17.98 -21.21
C PHE A 72 -11.14 -18.22 -19.85
N SER A 73 -11.02 -19.49 -19.45
CA SER A 73 -10.45 -19.88 -18.16
C SER A 73 -8.97 -19.51 -18.07
N ASP A 74 -8.21 -19.76 -19.13
CA ASP A 74 -6.77 -19.45 -19.21
C ASP A 74 -6.53 -17.93 -19.19
N MET A 75 -7.33 -17.16 -19.94
CA MET A 75 -7.26 -15.70 -19.96
C MET A 75 -7.64 -15.08 -18.63
N TYR A 76 -8.69 -15.58 -17.98
CA TYR A 76 -9.09 -15.09 -16.66
C TYR A 76 -8.02 -15.38 -15.61
N LEU A 77 -7.47 -16.60 -15.59
CA LEU A 77 -6.36 -16.95 -14.69
C LEU A 77 -5.15 -16.03 -14.93
N TYR A 78 -4.80 -15.79 -16.19
CA TYR A 78 -3.70 -14.89 -16.56
C TYR A 78 -3.94 -13.46 -16.05
N GLU A 79 -5.09 -12.85 -16.37
CA GLU A 79 -5.41 -11.46 -16.01
C GLU A 79 -5.56 -11.28 -14.49
N PHE A 80 -6.21 -12.23 -13.82
CA PHE A 80 -6.36 -12.18 -12.37
C PHE A 80 -5.01 -12.34 -11.65
N SER A 81 -4.19 -13.30 -12.08
CA SER A 81 -2.89 -13.56 -11.45
C SER A 81 -1.90 -12.42 -11.67
N ARG A 82 -1.85 -11.81 -12.86
CA ARG A 82 -0.97 -10.65 -13.09
C ARG A 82 -1.42 -9.42 -12.33
N THR A 83 -2.72 -9.26 -12.13
CA THR A 83 -3.30 -8.14 -11.37
C THR A 83 -2.98 -8.26 -9.88
N TYR A 84 -3.05 -9.48 -9.33
CA TYR A 84 -2.86 -9.74 -7.90
C TYR A 84 -1.56 -10.49 -7.60
N LEU A 85 -0.52 -10.29 -8.41
CA LEU A 85 0.73 -11.08 -8.45
C LEU A 85 1.43 -11.30 -7.09
N SER A 86 1.31 -10.34 -6.16
CA SER A 86 1.93 -10.43 -4.84
C SER A 86 1.15 -11.28 -3.84
N ALA A 87 -0.04 -11.77 -4.20
CA ALA A 87 -0.78 -12.71 -3.36
C ALA A 87 -0.20 -14.13 -3.48
N PRO A 88 -0.23 -14.93 -2.39
CA PRO A 88 0.22 -16.33 -2.44
C PRO A 88 -0.50 -17.14 -3.51
N LEU A 89 0.23 -18.02 -4.19
CA LEU A 89 -0.28 -18.79 -5.33
C LEU A 89 -1.56 -19.57 -4.98
N GLY A 90 -1.62 -20.25 -3.84
CA GLY A 90 -2.80 -21.01 -3.45
C GLY A 90 -4.04 -20.13 -3.24
N LEU A 91 -3.88 -18.88 -2.79
CA LEU A 91 -4.97 -17.93 -2.66
C LEU A 91 -5.49 -17.49 -4.05
N LEU A 92 -4.58 -17.21 -4.98
CA LEU A 92 -4.93 -16.89 -6.38
C LEU A 92 -5.71 -18.05 -7.01
N VAL A 93 -5.21 -19.28 -6.90
CA VAL A 93 -5.87 -20.48 -7.43
C VAL A 93 -7.26 -20.68 -6.83
N ASN A 94 -7.42 -20.47 -5.51
CA ASN A 94 -8.72 -20.61 -4.86
C ASN A 94 -9.72 -19.55 -5.36
N ALA A 95 -9.30 -18.28 -5.40
CA ALA A 95 -10.13 -17.19 -5.88
C ALA A 95 -10.54 -17.38 -7.35
N THR A 96 -9.60 -17.79 -8.22
CA THR A 96 -9.91 -18.03 -9.63
C THR A 96 -10.83 -19.21 -9.84
N ASN A 97 -10.62 -20.31 -9.10
CA ASN A 97 -11.50 -21.48 -9.18
C ASN A 97 -12.92 -21.15 -8.72
N GLY A 98 -13.07 -20.34 -7.67
CA GLY A 98 -14.38 -19.84 -7.23
C GLY A 98 -15.09 -19.07 -8.33
N TYR A 99 -14.39 -18.13 -8.97
CA TYR A 99 -14.93 -17.35 -10.08
C TYR A 99 -15.30 -18.21 -11.30
N LEU A 100 -14.44 -19.13 -11.73
CA LEU A 100 -14.72 -20.00 -12.88
C LEU A 100 -15.91 -20.93 -12.62
N LYS A 101 -16.10 -21.40 -11.38
CA LYS A 101 -17.29 -22.15 -10.97
C LYS A 101 -18.57 -21.31 -11.03
N MET A 102 -18.51 -20.05 -10.60
CA MET A 102 -19.62 -19.11 -10.77
C MET A 102 -19.96 -18.93 -12.26
N ILE A 103 -18.97 -18.71 -13.12
CA ILE A 103 -19.20 -18.55 -14.57
C ILE A 103 -19.87 -19.80 -15.15
N ALA A 104 -19.30 -20.99 -14.88
CA ALA A 104 -19.82 -22.25 -15.40
C ALA A 104 -21.25 -22.55 -14.93
N SER A 105 -21.60 -22.19 -13.69
CA SER A 105 -22.95 -22.40 -13.16
C SER A 105 -23.95 -21.34 -13.65
N CYS A 106 -23.60 -20.06 -13.54
CA CYS A 106 -24.53 -18.97 -13.84
C CYS A 106 -24.79 -18.75 -15.33
N CYS A 107 -23.82 -19.05 -16.20
CA CYS A 107 -24.05 -18.95 -17.64
C CYS A 107 -24.99 -20.04 -18.19
N ASN A 108 -25.28 -21.06 -17.40
CA ASN A 108 -26.23 -22.13 -17.69
C ASN A 108 -27.52 -22.04 -16.85
N ALA A 109 -27.64 -21.03 -15.98
CA ALA A 109 -28.80 -20.85 -15.12
C ALA A 109 -30.00 -20.31 -15.91
N LYS A 110 -31.23 -20.68 -15.49
CA LYS A 110 -32.46 -20.12 -16.08
C LYS A 110 -32.58 -18.61 -15.89
N ASN A 111 -32.08 -18.09 -14.77
CA ASN A 111 -32.00 -16.66 -14.50
C ASN A 111 -30.55 -16.29 -14.19
N THR A 112 -29.83 -15.93 -15.25
CA THR A 112 -28.40 -15.60 -15.23
C THR A 112 -28.08 -14.50 -14.21
N ASN A 113 -28.85 -13.41 -14.18
CA ASN A 113 -28.58 -12.26 -13.34
C ASN A 113 -28.78 -12.54 -11.85
N ILE A 114 -29.83 -13.27 -11.48
CA ILE A 114 -30.05 -13.68 -10.07
C ILE A 114 -28.95 -14.63 -9.61
N CYS A 115 -28.52 -15.57 -10.46
CA CYS A 115 -27.41 -16.47 -10.15
C CYS A 115 -26.12 -15.68 -9.88
N PHE A 116 -25.70 -14.83 -10.81
CA PHE A 116 -24.47 -14.05 -10.68
C PHE A 116 -24.48 -13.16 -9.44
N LEU A 117 -25.60 -12.53 -9.12
CA LEU A 117 -25.73 -11.73 -7.90
C LEU A 117 -25.46 -12.59 -6.65
N GLY A 118 -26.08 -13.78 -6.56
CA GLY A 118 -25.89 -14.69 -5.44
C GLY A 118 -24.45 -15.18 -5.30
N GLU A 119 -23.85 -15.65 -6.39
CA GLU A 119 -22.48 -16.17 -6.41
C GLU A 119 -21.43 -15.08 -6.14
N ARG A 120 -21.58 -13.87 -6.72
CA ARG A 120 -20.68 -12.75 -6.43
C ARG A 120 -20.71 -12.34 -4.96
N LEU A 121 -21.87 -12.40 -4.31
CA LEU A 121 -21.96 -12.14 -2.87
C LEU A 121 -21.18 -13.17 -2.05
N GLN A 122 -21.17 -14.43 -2.47
CA GLN A 122 -20.36 -15.48 -1.82
C GLN A 122 -18.86 -15.28 -2.07
N LEU A 123 -18.47 -14.90 -3.29
CA LEU A 123 -17.08 -14.67 -3.68
C LEU A 123 -16.50 -13.33 -3.18
N LYS A 124 -17.35 -12.39 -2.75
CA LYS A 124 -16.93 -11.05 -2.33
C LYS A 124 -15.77 -11.07 -1.34
N ASN A 125 -15.85 -11.89 -0.29
CA ASN A 125 -14.86 -11.90 0.78
C ASN A 125 -13.50 -12.44 0.31
N ILE A 126 -13.48 -13.51 -0.49
CA ILE A 126 -12.22 -14.07 -1.01
C ILE A 126 -11.54 -13.13 -2.01
N LEU A 127 -12.31 -12.39 -2.82
CA LEU A 127 -11.77 -11.39 -3.75
C LEU A 127 -11.22 -10.16 -3.02
N LEU A 128 -11.95 -9.63 -2.04
CA LEU A 128 -11.48 -8.52 -1.21
C LEU A 128 -10.25 -8.91 -0.39
N PHE A 129 -10.20 -10.14 0.12
CA PHE A 129 -9.04 -10.66 0.83
C PHE A 129 -7.84 -10.82 -0.09
N THR A 130 -8.02 -11.38 -1.30
CA THR A 130 -6.95 -11.48 -2.31
C THR A 130 -6.36 -10.10 -2.62
N ARG A 131 -7.20 -9.08 -2.83
CA ARG A 131 -6.75 -7.70 -3.04
C ARG A 131 -5.98 -7.14 -1.84
N PHE A 132 -6.51 -7.33 -0.64
CA PHE A 132 -5.84 -6.90 0.60
C PHE A 132 -4.45 -7.54 0.73
N VAL A 133 -4.39 -8.86 0.60
CA VAL A 133 -3.16 -9.66 0.67
C VAL A 133 -2.15 -9.23 -0.37
N HIS A 134 -2.58 -9.06 -1.62
CA HIS A 134 -1.75 -8.54 -2.69
C HIS A 134 -1.10 -7.20 -2.28
N HIS A 135 -1.88 -6.22 -1.82
CA HIS A 135 -1.35 -4.90 -1.46
C HIS A 135 -0.38 -4.96 -0.28
N VAL A 136 -0.68 -5.73 0.78
CA VAL A 136 0.21 -5.79 1.95
C VAL A 136 1.51 -6.55 1.66
N CYS A 137 1.45 -7.63 0.90
CA CYS A 137 2.64 -8.36 0.45
C CYS A 137 3.47 -7.54 -0.54
N LEU A 138 2.84 -6.82 -1.48
CA LEU A 138 3.52 -5.91 -2.40
C LEU A 138 4.30 -4.84 -1.63
N ARG A 139 3.65 -4.19 -0.66
CA ARG A 139 4.26 -3.13 0.16
C ARG A 139 5.37 -3.67 1.06
N TYR A 140 5.18 -4.84 1.66
CA TYR A 140 6.21 -5.51 2.46
C TYR A 140 7.46 -5.81 1.63
N THR A 141 7.29 -6.41 0.44
CA THR A 141 8.40 -6.70 -0.47
C THR A 141 9.11 -5.44 -0.95
N TYR A 142 8.37 -4.36 -1.22
CA TYR A 142 8.94 -3.09 -1.69
C TYR A 142 9.74 -2.35 -0.62
N TYR A 143 9.17 -2.19 0.57
CA TYR A 143 9.79 -1.40 1.64
C TYR A 143 10.82 -2.19 2.45
N GLY A 144 10.71 -3.52 2.48
CA GLY A 144 11.48 -4.36 3.39
C GLY A 144 11.01 -4.25 4.84
N LEU A 145 11.57 -5.09 5.71
CA LEU A 145 11.09 -5.33 7.07
C LEU A 145 10.97 -4.05 7.92
N GLU A 146 12.09 -3.35 8.13
CA GLU A 146 12.15 -2.22 9.08
C GLU A 146 11.30 -1.04 8.61
N THR A 147 11.43 -0.65 7.35
CA THR A 147 10.66 0.46 6.76
C THR A 147 9.16 0.14 6.76
N PHE A 148 8.77 -1.10 6.43
CA PHE A 148 7.37 -1.50 6.43
C PHE A 148 6.79 -1.58 7.84
N LYS A 149 7.58 -2.00 8.84
CA LYS A 149 7.19 -1.97 10.25
C LYS A 149 6.91 -0.54 10.72
N ALA A 150 7.81 0.41 10.46
CA ALA A 150 7.60 1.81 10.83
C ALA A 150 6.37 2.42 10.13
N ARG A 151 6.19 2.17 8.83
CA ARG A 151 5.01 2.59 8.07
C ARG A 151 3.71 1.98 8.60
N SER A 152 3.75 0.70 8.99
CA SER A 152 2.61 0.02 9.59
C SER A 152 2.26 0.59 10.96
N MET A 153 3.27 0.90 11.79
CA MET A 153 3.07 1.61 13.06
C MET A 153 2.32 2.92 12.84
N ILE A 154 2.81 3.77 11.93
CA ILE A 154 2.14 5.05 11.59
C ILE A 154 0.68 4.81 11.19
N TYR A 155 0.46 3.87 10.27
CA TYR A 155 -0.88 3.56 9.75
C TYR A 155 -1.86 3.10 10.83
N TYR A 156 -1.46 2.14 11.68
CA TYR A 156 -2.33 1.62 12.74
C TYR A 156 -2.54 2.64 13.86
N CYS A 157 -1.53 3.44 14.22
CA CYS A 157 -1.69 4.52 15.20
C CYS A 157 -2.69 5.59 14.74
N GLN A 158 -2.73 5.90 13.44
CA GLN A 158 -3.71 6.85 12.90
C GLN A 158 -5.13 6.27 12.84
N LYS A 159 -5.27 4.97 12.59
CA LYS A 159 -6.58 4.29 12.57
C LYS A 159 -7.14 4.05 13.95
N MET A 160 -6.28 3.73 14.91
CA MET A 160 -6.64 3.31 16.25
C MET A 160 -5.93 4.22 17.27
N PRO A 161 -6.15 5.54 17.23
CA PRO A 161 -5.37 6.50 18.01
C PRO A 161 -5.65 6.42 19.52
N VAL A 162 -6.72 5.73 19.92
CA VAL A 162 -7.08 5.44 21.33
C VAL A 162 -6.32 4.24 21.90
N ALA A 163 -5.64 3.46 21.06
CA ALA A 163 -4.84 2.32 21.51
C ALA A 163 -3.59 2.78 22.26
N ASN A 164 -3.12 1.95 23.19
CA ASN A 164 -1.86 2.17 23.88
C ASN A 164 -0.68 1.57 23.10
N PHE A 165 0.54 2.01 23.40
CA PHE A 165 1.75 1.53 22.74
C PHE A 165 1.89 0.00 22.82
N ASP A 166 1.62 -0.57 24.00
CA ASP A 166 1.71 -2.02 24.27
C ASP A 166 0.58 -2.83 23.62
N GLU A 167 -0.47 -2.18 23.10
CA GLU A 167 -1.50 -2.82 22.28
C GLU A 167 -1.11 -2.80 20.78
N ILE A 168 -0.54 -1.68 20.30
CA ILE A 168 -0.19 -1.49 18.89
C ILE A 168 1.08 -2.22 18.49
N LEU A 169 2.19 -2.04 19.23
CA LEU A 169 3.48 -2.59 18.81
C LEU A 169 3.42 -4.13 18.64
N PRO A 170 2.88 -4.91 19.58
CA PRO A 170 2.80 -6.36 19.43
C PRO A 170 1.84 -6.81 18.32
N ALA A 171 0.84 -5.99 17.97
CA ALA A 171 -0.07 -6.27 16.86
C ALA A 171 0.67 -6.05 15.53
N VAL A 172 1.37 -4.93 15.39
CA VAL A 172 2.20 -4.66 14.20
C VAL A 172 3.26 -5.73 14.03
N ASP A 173 3.99 -6.09 15.08
CA ASP A 173 5.01 -7.13 15.00
C ASP A 173 4.46 -8.48 14.55
N HIS A 174 3.30 -8.89 15.08
CA HIS A 174 2.64 -10.11 14.65
C HIS A 174 2.23 -10.03 13.16
N PHE A 175 1.64 -8.92 12.74
CA PHE A 175 1.26 -8.73 11.34
C PHE A 175 2.48 -8.82 10.40
N ILE A 176 3.59 -8.15 10.75
CA ILE A 176 4.82 -8.20 9.97
C ILE A 176 5.42 -9.60 9.91
N GLN A 177 5.42 -10.34 11.04
CA GLN A 177 5.88 -11.73 11.09
C GLN A 177 5.03 -12.65 10.21
N ALA A 178 3.71 -12.46 10.19
CA ALA A 178 2.81 -13.19 9.31
C ALA A 178 3.18 -12.96 7.82
N LEU A 179 3.41 -11.69 7.43
CA LEU A 179 3.80 -11.36 6.07
C LEU A 179 5.17 -11.93 5.70
N SER A 180 6.16 -11.80 6.58
CA SER A 180 7.53 -12.30 6.33
C SER A 180 7.55 -13.82 6.17
N LYS A 181 6.71 -14.51 6.95
CA LYS A 181 6.55 -15.97 6.90
C LYS A 181 5.83 -16.44 5.64
N CYS A 182 4.80 -15.72 5.17
CA CYS A 182 3.84 -16.25 4.19
C CYS A 182 3.87 -15.59 2.80
N CYS A 183 4.22 -14.31 2.65
CA CYS A 183 4.10 -13.60 1.36
C CYS A 183 4.99 -14.18 0.25
N SER A 184 6.09 -14.85 0.61
CA SER A 184 7.02 -15.51 -0.33
C SER A 184 6.80 -17.02 -0.45
N LYS A 185 5.77 -17.58 0.20
CA LYS A 185 5.49 -19.02 0.22
C LYS A 185 4.43 -19.40 -0.80
N LEU A 186 4.52 -20.63 -1.29
CA LEU A 186 3.52 -21.24 -2.16
C LEU A 186 2.28 -21.75 -1.41
N ASP A 187 2.36 -21.86 -0.08
CA ASP A 187 1.26 -22.31 0.76
C ASP A 187 0.15 -21.25 0.79
N GLY A 188 -0.99 -21.58 0.17
CA GLY A 188 -2.17 -20.71 0.10
C GLY A 188 -2.84 -20.43 1.44
N ASP A 189 -2.69 -21.34 2.41
CA ASP A 189 -3.37 -21.24 3.70
C ASP A 189 -2.51 -20.55 4.76
N CYS A 190 -1.20 -20.45 4.53
CA CYS A 190 -0.24 -19.87 5.49
C CYS A 190 -0.74 -18.52 6.00
N LEU A 191 -1.06 -17.61 5.07
CA LEU A 191 -1.40 -16.25 5.44
C LEU A 191 -2.77 -16.16 6.11
N LEU A 192 -3.76 -16.96 5.66
CA LEU A 192 -5.07 -16.99 6.32
C LEU A 192 -4.97 -17.48 7.77
N LYS A 193 -4.15 -18.51 8.04
CA LYS A 193 -3.90 -19.03 9.39
C LYS A 193 -3.23 -17.99 10.29
N GLU A 194 -2.12 -17.40 9.83
CA GLU A 194 -1.40 -16.38 10.61
C GLU A 194 -2.27 -15.13 10.84
N LEU A 195 -3.03 -14.70 9.82
CA LEU A 195 -3.90 -13.53 9.98
C LEU A 195 -5.16 -13.81 10.81
N THR A 196 -5.59 -15.08 10.91
CA THR A 196 -6.62 -15.49 11.88
C THR A 196 -6.10 -15.31 13.31
N ALA A 197 -4.89 -15.78 13.60
CA ALA A 197 -4.26 -15.58 14.90
C ALA A 197 -4.02 -14.09 15.21
N TYR A 198 -3.63 -13.30 14.20
CA TYR A 198 -3.54 -11.84 14.32
C TYR A 198 -4.88 -11.21 14.69
N LYS A 199 -5.96 -11.58 13.99
CA LYS A 199 -7.32 -11.10 14.29
C LYS A 199 -7.70 -11.43 15.73
N GLU A 200 -7.49 -12.66 16.18
CA GLU A 200 -7.78 -13.05 17.57
C GLU A 200 -7.02 -12.16 18.55
N LYS A 201 -5.71 -11.95 18.33
CA LYS A 201 -4.90 -11.07 19.17
C LYS A 201 -5.46 -9.65 19.26
N VAL A 202 -5.89 -9.06 18.15
CA VAL A 202 -6.45 -7.70 18.12
C VAL A 202 -7.86 -7.65 18.73
N CYS A 203 -8.72 -8.60 18.37
CA CYS A 203 -10.14 -8.58 18.69
C CYS A 203 -10.52 -9.14 20.07
N THR A 204 -9.71 -10.03 20.64
CA THR A 204 -9.97 -10.62 21.96
C THR A 204 -8.80 -10.44 22.91
N GLY A 205 -7.58 -10.33 22.40
CA GLY A 205 -6.36 -10.16 23.19
C GLY A 205 -6.09 -8.73 23.68
N THR A 206 -6.95 -7.75 23.36
CA THR A 206 -6.78 -6.35 23.77
C THR A 206 -8.07 -5.74 24.30
N THR A 207 -7.96 -4.58 24.95
CA THR A 207 -9.13 -3.78 25.35
C THR A 207 -9.63 -2.86 24.23
N LEU A 208 -8.97 -2.90 23.07
CA LEU A 208 -9.18 -1.94 22.00
C LEU A 208 -10.58 -1.99 21.37
N PRO A 209 -11.18 -3.17 21.10
CA PRO A 209 -12.55 -3.23 20.59
C PRO A 209 -13.56 -2.55 21.50
N ALA A 210 -13.36 -2.59 22.82
CA ALA A 210 -14.25 -1.89 23.78
C ALA A 210 -14.11 -0.36 23.71
N LYS A 211 -12.98 0.15 23.20
CA LYS A 211 -12.68 1.59 23.06
C LYS A 211 -12.96 2.12 21.65
N GLN A 212 -13.19 1.24 20.68
CA GLN A 212 -13.32 1.61 19.27
C GLN A 212 -14.43 0.81 18.58
N GLU A 213 -15.61 1.44 18.45
CA GLU A 213 -16.82 0.81 17.91
C GLU A 213 -16.61 0.19 16.51
N ARG A 214 -16.00 0.93 15.58
CA ARG A 214 -15.71 0.43 14.22
C ARG A 214 -14.83 -0.82 14.22
N LEU A 215 -13.86 -0.90 15.15
CA LEU A 215 -13.05 -2.10 15.29
C LEU A 215 -13.89 -3.25 15.85
N ALA A 216 -14.74 -2.99 16.84
CA ALA A 216 -15.66 -3.99 17.38
C ALA A 216 -16.60 -4.56 16.31
N GLU A 217 -17.10 -3.72 15.39
CA GLU A 217 -17.90 -4.16 14.25
C GLU A 217 -17.10 -5.07 13.30
N CYS A 218 -15.86 -4.71 12.99
CA CYS A 218 -14.99 -5.56 12.19
C CYS A 218 -14.70 -6.90 12.87
N CYS A 219 -14.50 -6.91 14.18
CA CYS A 219 -14.20 -8.11 14.97
C CYS A 219 -15.33 -9.15 15.01
N LYS A 220 -16.59 -8.74 14.76
CA LYS A 220 -17.74 -9.65 14.66
C LYS A 220 -17.76 -10.48 13.37
N LYS A 221 -16.95 -10.12 12.37
CA LYS A 221 -16.94 -10.73 11.03
C LYS A 221 -16.04 -11.96 10.97
N GLN A 222 -16.13 -12.76 9.91
CA GLN A 222 -15.16 -13.83 9.62
C GLN A 222 -13.77 -13.26 9.29
N THR A 223 -12.71 -14.06 9.35
CA THR A 223 -11.32 -13.55 9.28
C THR A 223 -11.06 -12.68 8.06
N GLU A 224 -11.37 -13.16 6.86
CA GLU A 224 -11.14 -12.46 5.60
C GLU A 224 -11.83 -11.09 5.59
N GLU A 225 -13.11 -11.08 5.95
CA GLU A 225 -13.95 -9.88 5.98
C GLU A 225 -13.53 -8.93 7.11
N ALA A 226 -13.11 -9.44 8.26
CA ALA A 226 -12.64 -8.65 9.39
C ALA A 226 -11.34 -7.90 9.04
N LEU A 227 -10.40 -8.56 8.35
CA LEU A 227 -9.13 -7.95 7.93
C LEU A 227 -9.36 -6.85 6.88
N SER A 228 -10.19 -7.13 5.88
CA SER A 228 -10.60 -6.11 4.90
C SER A 228 -11.36 -4.96 5.60
N CYS A 229 -12.25 -5.25 6.54
CA CYS A 229 -12.98 -4.23 7.32
C CYS A 229 -12.01 -3.33 8.11
N MET A 230 -11.07 -3.92 8.87
CA MET A 230 -10.05 -3.18 9.63
C MET A 230 -9.21 -2.28 8.72
N HIS A 231 -8.81 -2.80 7.55
CA HIS A 231 -8.05 -2.05 6.55
C HIS A 231 -8.85 -0.87 5.97
N LEU A 232 -10.17 -0.99 5.85
CA LEU A 232 -11.03 0.05 5.26
C LEU A 232 -11.61 1.04 6.28
N MET A 233 -11.45 0.82 7.59
CA MET A 233 -11.91 1.76 8.62
C MET A 233 -11.38 3.19 8.37
N GLU A 234 -12.23 4.20 8.45
CA GLU A 234 -11.71 5.58 8.35
C GLU A 234 -10.92 5.94 9.62
N GLN A 235 -9.96 6.85 9.48
CA GLN A 235 -9.18 7.39 10.61
C GLN A 235 -10.10 8.04 11.65
N ALA A 236 -9.98 7.60 12.90
CA ALA A 236 -10.66 8.23 14.03
C ALA A 236 -10.07 9.61 14.33
N ASP A 237 -10.81 10.43 15.06
CA ASP A 237 -10.27 11.69 15.59
C ASP A 237 -9.16 11.40 16.62
N PRO A 238 -8.13 12.27 16.69
CA PRO A 238 -7.10 12.12 17.71
C PRO A 238 -7.73 12.29 19.09
N PRO A 239 -7.40 11.44 20.08
CA PRO A 239 -7.87 11.64 21.44
C PRO A 239 -7.22 12.88 22.06
N GLU A 240 -7.81 13.40 23.14
CA GLU A 240 -7.15 14.37 24.00
C GLU A 240 -5.96 13.70 24.68
N LEU A 241 -4.77 14.23 24.45
CA LEU A 241 -3.51 13.67 24.94
C LEU A 241 -2.70 14.74 25.68
N PRO A 242 -1.90 14.35 26.68
CA PRO A 242 -0.91 15.23 27.26
C PRO A 242 0.07 15.77 26.21
N GLU A 243 0.77 16.83 26.60
CA GLU A 243 1.84 17.42 25.79
C GLU A 243 2.84 16.35 25.32
N LEU A 244 3.25 16.45 24.05
CA LEU A 244 4.18 15.50 23.46
C LEU A 244 5.55 15.66 24.13
N GLN A 245 6.00 14.60 24.80
CA GLN A 245 7.37 14.55 25.33
C GLN A 245 8.33 14.15 24.21
N GLU A 246 9.19 15.09 23.81
CA GLU A 246 10.26 14.80 22.86
C GLU A 246 11.42 14.05 23.55
N PRO A 247 11.97 13.00 22.92
CA PRO A 247 13.16 12.34 23.45
C PRO A 247 14.35 13.31 23.57
N SER A 248 15.18 13.14 24.61
CA SER A 248 16.42 13.91 24.76
C SER A 248 17.46 13.52 23.70
N ASN A 249 18.46 14.37 23.47
CA ASN A 249 19.54 14.07 22.52
C ASN A 249 20.27 12.77 22.89
N ASP A 250 20.56 12.58 24.18
CA ASP A 250 21.24 11.39 24.69
C ASP A 250 20.41 10.13 24.43
N GLN A 251 19.09 10.18 24.69
CA GLN A 251 18.18 9.07 24.44
C GLN A 251 18.17 8.66 22.96
N LEU A 252 18.20 9.63 22.03
CA LEU A 252 18.20 9.35 20.60
C LEU A 252 19.49 8.67 20.12
N CYS A 253 20.63 8.96 20.76
CA CYS A 253 21.92 8.38 20.38
C CYS A 253 22.26 7.05 21.08
N THR A 254 21.37 6.54 21.95
CA THR A 254 21.55 5.21 22.55
C THR A 254 21.43 4.06 21.54
N GLY A 255 20.80 4.29 20.39
CA GLY A 255 20.44 3.24 19.43
C GLY A 255 19.20 2.43 19.83
N ASP A 256 18.53 2.77 20.94
CA ASP A 256 17.31 2.10 21.38
C ASP A 256 16.12 2.42 20.44
N GLN A 257 15.73 1.43 19.64
CA GLN A 257 14.60 1.53 18.71
C GLN A 257 13.26 1.74 19.42
N LEU A 258 13.16 1.41 20.71
CA LEU A 258 11.94 1.64 21.48
C LEU A 258 11.67 3.12 21.69
N VAL A 259 12.72 3.93 21.91
CA VAL A 259 12.62 5.39 22.04
C VAL A 259 12.02 6.00 20.78
N ILE A 260 12.56 5.60 19.62
CA ILE A 260 12.08 6.06 18.31
C ILE A 260 10.65 5.58 18.06
N SER A 261 10.36 4.31 18.35
CA SER A 261 9.02 3.72 18.14
C SER A 261 7.94 4.41 18.97
N LYS A 262 8.24 4.73 20.24
CA LYS A 262 7.32 5.48 21.12
C LYS A 262 7.06 6.88 20.60
N PHE A 263 8.10 7.57 20.14
CA PHE A 263 7.94 8.91 19.56
C PHE A 263 7.08 8.88 18.29
N VAL A 264 7.30 7.92 17.39
CA VAL A 264 6.48 7.73 16.18
C VAL A 264 5.03 7.38 16.52
N PHE A 265 4.81 6.53 17.52
CA PHE A 265 3.47 6.21 18.02
C PHE A 265 2.74 7.47 18.49
N GLU A 266 3.36 8.27 19.35
CA GLU A 266 2.77 9.49 19.90
C GLU A 266 2.54 10.56 18.81
N LEU A 267 3.47 10.72 17.88
CA LEU A 267 3.32 11.64 16.75
C LEU A 267 2.17 11.21 15.84
N SER A 268 2.05 9.91 15.54
CA SER A 268 1.08 9.40 14.57
C SER A 268 -0.35 9.49 15.10
N ARG A 269 -0.59 9.10 16.36
CA ARG A 269 -1.94 9.15 16.96
C ARG A 269 -2.47 10.58 17.18
N ARG A 270 -1.60 11.59 17.23
CA ARG A 270 -1.96 13.02 17.27
C ARG A 270 -2.30 13.59 15.89
N ASN A 271 -1.81 12.96 14.83
CA ASN A 271 -1.89 13.48 13.46
C ASN A 271 -2.74 12.57 12.57
N THR A 272 -3.92 12.16 13.05
CA THR A 272 -4.74 11.16 12.35
C THR A 272 -5.26 11.65 11.00
N LYS A 273 -5.37 12.95 10.76
CA LYS A 273 -5.91 13.52 9.51
C LYS A 273 -4.86 13.69 8.40
N LEU A 274 -3.57 13.59 8.74
CA LEU A 274 -2.51 13.66 7.74
C LEU A 274 -2.46 12.36 6.92
N PRO A 275 -2.18 12.41 5.61
CA PRO A 275 -1.88 11.22 4.84
C PRO A 275 -0.68 10.46 5.45
N PRO A 276 -0.73 9.12 5.60
CA PRO A 276 0.35 8.34 6.24
C PRO A 276 1.74 8.55 5.63
N VAL A 277 1.78 8.82 4.33
CA VAL A 277 3.02 9.12 3.57
C VAL A 277 3.71 10.40 4.05
N VAL A 278 2.95 11.40 4.53
CA VAL A 278 3.49 12.64 5.10
C VAL A 278 4.21 12.35 6.41
N LEU A 279 3.55 11.62 7.32
CA LEU A 279 4.16 11.19 8.58
C LEU A 279 5.37 10.30 8.37
N THR A 280 5.34 9.46 7.34
CA THR A 280 6.52 8.65 7.01
C THR A 280 7.69 9.52 6.55
N LYS A 281 7.45 10.56 5.76
CA LYS A 281 8.51 11.49 5.35
C LYS A 281 9.08 12.27 6.54
N ILE A 282 8.23 12.65 7.50
CA ILE A 282 8.66 13.26 8.76
C ILE A 282 9.55 12.28 9.54
N TYR A 283 9.13 11.02 9.64
CA TYR A 283 9.91 9.96 10.26
C TYR A 283 11.28 9.75 9.59
N ASP A 284 11.33 9.68 8.26
CA ASP A 284 12.57 9.52 7.50
C ASP A 284 13.53 10.71 7.75
N GLY A 285 13.01 11.94 7.78
CA GLY A 285 13.77 13.14 8.12
C GLY A 285 14.31 13.12 9.56
N PHE A 286 13.50 12.64 10.50
CA PHE A 286 13.89 12.48 11.90
C PHE A 286 15.01 11.44 12.06
N LEU A 287 14.90 10.28 11.41
CA LEU A 287 15.97 9.27 11.39
C LEU A 287 17.26 9.81 10.77
N LYS A 288 17.16 10.55 9.66
CA LYS A 288 18.33 11.17 9.00
C LYS A 288 19.03 12.15 9.93
N MET A 289 18.26 12.96 10.66
CA MET A 289 18.80 13.87 11.68
C MET A 289 19.49 13.11 12.81
N ILE A 290 18.88 12.06 13.36
CA ILE A 290 19.47 11.24 14.43
C ILE A 290 20.81 10.66 13.95
N ASN A 291 20.81 9.97 12.81
CA ASN A 291 22.01 9.32 12.28
C ASN A 291 23.14 10.33 12.01
N GLY A 292 22.80 11.50 11.45
CA GLY A 292 23.76 12.57 11.21
C GLY A 292 24.31 13.20 12.49
N CYS A 293 23.46 13.52 13.46
CA CYS A 293 23.89 14.22 14.69
C CYS A 293 24.53 13.31 15.73
N CYS A 294 24.10 12.06 15.87
CA CYS A 294 24.76 11.10 16.75
C CYS A 294 26.16 10.70 16.28
N SER A 295 26.48 10.92 14.99
CA SER A 295 27.81 10.70 14.43
C SER A 295 28.68 11.96 14.39
N ALA A 296 28.14 13.11 14.81
CA ALA A 296 28.86 14.38 14.80
C ALA A 296 29.83 14.50 15.97
N VAL A 297 30.89 15.31 15.80
CA VAL A 297 31.89 15.60 16.86
C VAL A 297 31.23 16.21 18.10
N ASP A 298 30.25 17.10 17.89
CA ASP A 298 29.40 17.64 18.94
C ASP A 298 27.94 17.36 18.61
N SER A 299 27.42 16.25 19.14
CA SER A 299 26.04 15.82 18.92
C SER A 299 25.03 16.83 19.44
N ASN A 300 25.31 17.49 20.57
CA ASN A 300 24.39 18.44 21.18
C ASN A 300 24.27 19.72 20.34
N ALA A 301 25.40 20.29 19.89
CA ALA A 301 25.39 21.42 18.98
C ALA A 301 24.67 21.08 17.65
N CYS A 302 24.88 19.86 17.12
CA CYS A 302 24.19 19.40 15.93
C CYS A 302 22.66 19.36 16.13
N PHE A 303 22.17 18.71 17.19
CA PHE A 303 20.72 18.62 17.45
C PHE A 303 20.09 19.98 17.72
N ASN A 304 20.76 20.86 18.46
CA ASN A 304 20.27 22.22 18.73
C ASN A 304 20.08 23.03 17.44
N THR A 305 20.84 22.71 16.39
CA THR A 305 20.71 23.34 15.06
C THR A 305 19.67 22.62 14.19
N LYS A 306 19.73 21.28 14.16
CA LYS A 306 18.96 20.45 13.22
C LYS A 306 17.51 20.22 13.65
N ARG A 307 17.21 20.13 14.94
CA ARG A 307 15.81 19.95 15.40
C ARG A 307 14.92 21.13 15.01
N PRO A 308 15.27 22.41 15.28
CA PRO A 308 14.43 23.53 14.88
C PRO A 308 14.34 23.67 13.36
N GLN A 309 15.41 23.35 12.64
CA GLN A 309 15.42 23.32 11.18
C GLN A 309 14.40 22.30 10.65
N LEU A 310 14.49 21.05 11.12
CA LEU A 310 13.58 19.97 10.73
C LEU A 310 12.12 20.33 11.07
N LYS A 311 11.86 20.90 12.24
CA LYS A 311 10.51 21.31 12.64
C LYS A 311 9.91 22.33 11.66
N ARG A 312 10.66 23.39 11.29
CA ARG A 312 10.21 24.40 10.33
C ARG A 312 9.96 23.81 8.93
N GLU A 313 10.87 22.98 8.47
CA GLU A 313 10.76 22.25 7.20
C GLU A 313 9.48 21.39 7.17
N MET A 314 9.21 20.67 8.26
CA MET A 314 8.03 19.82 8.37
C MET A 314 6.73 20.62 8.49
N GLU A 315 6.72 21.74 9.22
CA GLU A 315 5.56 22.65 9.27
C GLU A 315 5.21 23.21 7.89
N GLN A 316 6.22 23.64 7.12
CA GLN A 316 6.03 24.11 5.74
C GLN A 316 5.53 22.99 4.82
N TYR A 317 6.09 21.79 4.96
CA TYR A 317 5.67 20.62 4.21
C TYR A 317 4.21 20.24 4.50
N ILE A 318 3.84 20.14 5.78
CA ILE A 318 2.47 19.86 6.21
C ILE A 318 1.50 20.93 5.70
N SER A 319 1.86 22.21 5.81
CA SER A 319 1.02 23.32 5.33
C SER A 319 0.71 23.18 3.83
N LYS A 320 1.72 22.90 3.01
CA LYS A 320 1.54 22.72 1.56
C LYS A 320 0.74 21.47 1.22
N VAL A 321 0.97 20.35 1.93
CA VAL A 321 0.15 19.15 1.74
C VAL A 321 -1.30 19.43 2.11
N ASN A 322 -1.54 20.13 3.21
CA ASN A 322 -2.89 20.50 3.63
C ASN A 322 -3.59 21.41 2.62
N GLU A 323 -2.89 22.39 2.03
CA GLU A 323 -3.42 23.21 0.93
C GLU A 323 -3.92 22.35 -0.24
N VAL A 324 -3.27 21.21 -0.53
CA VAL A 324 -3.70 20.31 -1.61
C VAL A 324 -4.82 19.38 -1.15
N CYS A 325 -4.54 18.60 -0.11
CA CYS A 325 -5.34 17.46 0.26
C CYS A 325 -6.55 17.80 1.12
N LEU A 326 -6.50 18.86 1.94
CA LEU A 326 -7.68 19.30 2.68
C LEU A 326 -8.66 20.03 1.78
N GLU A 327 -8.19 20.79 0.78
CA GLU A 327 -9.08 21.41 -0.20
C GLU A 327 -9.79 20.35 -1.06
N TYR A 328 -9.06 19.34 -1.54
CA TYR A 328 -9.65 18.23 -2.30
C TYR A 328 -10.77 17.51 -1.55
N LYS A 329 -10.65 17.37 -0.22
CA LYS A 329 -11.67 16.72 0.62
C LYS A 329 -12.94 17.56 0.84
N LYS A 330 -12.93 18.85 0.51
CA LYS A 330 -14.06 19.76 0.76
C LYS A 330 -15.05 19.87 -0.41
N TYR A 331 -14.64 19.49 -1.61
CA TYR A 331 -15.40 19.71 -2.84
C TYR A 331 -15.48 18.42 -3.65
N ASP A 332 -16.47 18.33 -4.54
CA ASP A 332 -16.42 17.32 -5.59
C ASP A 332 -15.27 17.60 -6.56
N PHE A 333 -14.95 16.62 -7.41
CA PHE A 333 -13.80 16.71 -8.31
C PHE A 333 -13.94 17.87 -9.31
N THR A 334 -15.14 18.12 -9.84
CA THR A 334 -15.36 19.16 -10.84
C THR A 334 -15.20 20.56 -10.25
N ASP A 335 -15.72 20.79 -9.06
CA ASP A 335 -15.61 22.07 -8.37
C ASP A 335 -14.21 22.28 -7.79
N TYR A 336 -13.55 21.23 -7.31
CA TYR A 336 -12.13 21.27 -6.96
C TYR A 336 -11.27 21.69 -8.17
N LYS A 337 -11.49 21.09 -9.34
CA LYS A 337 -10.75 21.43 -10.58
C LYS A 337 -10.96 22.89 -10.99
N LYS A 338 -12.19 23.41 -10.91
CA LYS A 338 -12.47 24.84 -11.19
C LYS A 338 -11.70 25.77 -10.24
N ARG A 339 -11.72 25.48 -8.93
CA ARG A 339 -11.00 26.28 -7.93
C ARG A 339 -9.49 26.26 -8.15
N VAL A 340 -8.93 25.09 -8.46
CA VAL A 340 -7.51 24.96 -8.83
C VAL A 340 -7.19 25.81 -10.06
N ALA A 341 -8.07 25.83 -11.06
CA ALA A 341 -7.90 26.67 -12.24
C ALA A 341 -7.92 28.17 -11.92
N GLU A 342 -8.83 28.62 -11.05
CA GLU A 342 -8.89 30.01 -10.56
C GLU A 342 -7.60 30.38 -9.81
N GLN A 343 -7.15 29.53 -8.87
CA GLN A 343 -5.90 29.74 -8.13
C GLN A 343 -4.68 29.83 -9.05
N PHE A 344 -4.58 28.99 -10.08
CA PHE A 344 -3.46 29.05 -11.01
C PHE A 344 -3.52 30.27 -11.93
N LYS A 345 -4.70 30.72 -12.36
CA LYS A 345 -4.84 31.98 -13.11
C LYS A 345 -4.37 33.18 -12.28
N GLU A 346 -4.67 33.20 -10.99
CA GLU A 346 -4.20 34.25 -10.08
C GLU A 346 -2.70 34.17 -9.80
N LYS A 347 -2.17 32.97 -9.53
CA LYS A 347 -0.75 32.76 -9.21
C LYS A 347 0.17 32.88 -10.43
N LEU A 348 -0.33 32.62 -11.64
CA LEU A 348 0.43 32.59 -12.90
C LEU A 348 -0.27 33.43 -13.99
N PRO A 349 -0.37 34.76 -13.81
CA PRO A 349 -1.15 35.62 -14.71
C PRO A 349 -0.57 35.71 -16.14
N THR A 350 0.69 35.33 -16.33
CA THR A 350 1.40 35.35 -17.62
C THR A 350 1.51 33.98 -18.28
N ALA A 351 1.00 32.91 -17.65
CA ALA A 351 1.08 31.56 -18.20
C ALA A 351 0.15 31.38 -19.41
N THR A 352 0.55 30.54 -20.36
CA THR A 352 -0.29 30.21 -21.51
C THR A 352 -1.47 29.30 -21.08
N PRO A 353 -2.55 29.22 -21.88
CA PRO A 353 -3.64 28.28 -21.60
C PRO A 353 -3.18 26.82 -21.45
N GLU A 354 -2.23 26.38 -22.28
CA GLU A 354 -1.67 25.02 -22.26
C GLU A 354 -0.83 24.75 -20.99
N GLU A 355 -0.04 25.74 -20.57
CA GLU A 355 0.73 25.67 -19.32
C GLU A 355 -0.21 25.58 -18.11
N LEU A 356 -1.25 26.42 -18.08
CA LEU A 356 -2.26 26.39 -17.03
C LEU A 356 -2.99 25.03 -16.99
N GLU A 357 -3.43 24.52 -18.14
CA GLU A 357 -4.09 23.22 -18.24
C GLU A 357 -3.20 22.10 -17.71
N THR A 358 -1.92 22.08 -18.12
CA THR A 358 -0.94 21.10 -17.62
C THR A 358 -0.80 21.15 -16.10
N ARG A 359 -0.66 22.34 -15.51
CA ARG A 359 -0.55 22.51 -14.05
C ARG A 359 -1.82 22.11 -13.31
N ILE A 360 -2.98 22.41 -13.88
CA ILE A 360 -4.27 22.01 -13.34
C ILE A 360 -4.36 20.49 -13.31
N GLU A 361 -4.06 19.81 -14.41
CA GLU A 361 -4.08 18.33 -14.50
C GLU A 361 -3.07 17.69 -13.53
N GLU A 362 -1.84 18.21 -13.44
CA GLU A 362 -0.85 17.72 -12.47
C GLU A 362 -1.37 17.81 -11.03
N ARG A 363 -1.97 18.95 -10.65
CA ARG A 363 -2.50 19.20 -9.30
C ARG A 363 -3.73 18.35 -9.01
N THR A 364 -4.65 18.20 -9.95
CA THR A 364 -5.89 17.43 -9.78
C THR A 364 -5.62 15.93 -9.78
N HIS A 365 -4.74 15.45 -10.65
CA HIS A 365 -4.30 14.05 -10.69
C HIS A 365 -3.58 13.66 -9.40
N PHE A 366 -2.67 14.50 -8.91
CA PHE A 366 -2.02 14.28 -7.62
C PHE A 366 -3.06 14.17 -6.50
N ALA A 367 -4.01 15.10 -6.44
CA ALA A 367 -4.98 15.14 -5.36
C ALA A 367 -5.92 13.92 -5.36
N SER A 368 -6.49 13.58 -6.53
CA SER A 368 -7.40 12.44 -6.67
C SER A 368 -6.71 11.10 -6.38
N THR A 369 -5.42 10.98 -6.71
CA THR A 369 -4.67 9.73 -6.54
C THR A 369 -4.06 9.61 -5.14
N CYS A 370 -3.54 10.70 -4.58
CA CYS A 370 -2.60 10.65 -3.45
C CYS A 370 -3.09 11.33 -2.15
N CYS A 371 -4.26 11.95 -2.15
CA CYS A 371 -4.86 12.51 -0.93
C CYS A 371 -5.85 11.56 -0.21
N SER A 372 -6.15 10.39 -0.81
CA SER A 372 -6.96 9.33 -0.21
C SER A 372 -6.18 8.56 0.86
N GLN A 373 -6.88 8.04 1.87
CA GLN A 373 -6.32 7.13 2.88
C GLN A 373 -5.85 5.80 2.28
N GLN A 374 -6.51 5.37 1.20
CA GLN A 374 -6.21 4.12 0.48
C GLN A 374 -5.28 4.37 -0.71
N ALA A 375 -4.66 5.55 -0.78
CA ALA A 375 -3.76 5.91 -1.85
C ALA A 375 -2.66 4.84 -2.03
N PRO A 376 -2.28 4.55 -3.29
CA PRO A 376 -1.23 3.61 -3.61
C PRO A 376 0.10 4.11 -3.04
N THR A 377 0.58 3.48 -1.96
CA THR A 377 1.63 4.04 -1.10
C THR A 377 2.98 4.15 -1.80
N ILE A 378 3.26 3.25 -2.74
CA ILE A 378 4.53 3.22 -3.46
C ILE A 378 4.53 4.33 -4.51
N TYR A 379 3.48 4.39 -5.33
CA TYR A 379 3.28 5.43 -6.32
C TYR A 379 3.24 6.82 -5.66
N CYS A 380 2.39 6.99 -4.64
CA CYS A 380 2.26 8.27 -3.97
C CYS A 380 3.52 8.65 -3.19
N GLY A 381 4.27 7.71 -2.62
CA GLY A 381 5.59 8.02 -2.05
C GLY A 381 6.53 8.73 -3.04
N LYS A 382 6.55 8.30 -4.30
CA LYS A 382 7.29 8.97 -5.37
C LYS A 382 6.66 10.31 -5.75
N MET A 383 5.34 10.37 -5.90
CA MET A 383 4.64 11.60 -6.26
C MET A 383 4.80 12.70 -5.22
N TYR A 384 4.66 12.40 -3.91
CA TYR A 384 4.90 13.37 -2.84
C TYR A 384 6.34 13.88 -2.84
N SER A 385 7.30 13.04 -3.23
CA SER A 385 8.71 13.45 -3.33
C SER A 385 8.94 14.40 -4.51
N ALA A 386 8.34 14.13 -5.67
CA ALA A 386 8.43 14.98 -6.84
C ALA A 386 7.64 16.28 -6.69
N PHE A 387 6.38 16.19 -6.25
CA PHE A 387 5.44 17.31 -6.19
C PHE A 387 5.82 18.35 -5.13
N PHE A 388 6.45 17.92 -4.04
CA PHE A 388 6.90 18.80 -2.96
C PHE A 388 8.43 18.87 -2.87
N CYS A 389 9.16 18.58 -3.95
CA CYS A 389 10.63 18.55 -3.95
C CYS A 389 11.26 19.90 -3.54
N ASN A 390 10.61 21.02 -3.88
CA ASN A 390 11.09 22.38 -3.58
C ASN A 390 10.67 22.90 -2.19
N VAL A 391 10.28 22.02 -1.28
CA VAL A 391 9.77 22.37 0.06
C VAL A 391 10.73 21.95 1.17
N LEU A 392 11.78 21.19 0.87
CA LEU A 392 12.77 20.68 1.81
C LEU A 392 14.19 20.93 1.34
#